data_AF-A0A9E0THQ1-F1
#
_entry.id   AF-A0A9E0THQ1-F1
#
_cell.length_a   1.000
_cell.length_b   1.000
_cell.length_c   1.000
_cell.angle_alpha   90.00
_cell.angle_beta   90.00
_cell.angle_gamma   90.00
#
_symmetry.space_group_name_H-M   'P 1'
#
loop_
_entity.id
_entity.type
_entity.pdbx_description
1 polymer ?
#
loop_
_entity_poly.entity_id
_entity_poly.type
_entity_poly.pdbx_seq_one_letter_code
_entity_poly.pdbx_strand_id
1 'polypeptide(L)'
;MHAVRTLIIAAAMGVTLATATTGCSVVRGQESAGAYVDDSAITTEVKAKFVADKQVDAGAINVQTLHGEVALSGFAKSAAERARAEEIARAVKGVRTVRNNLVVR
;
A
#
# COMPACT_ATOMS: atom_id res chain seq x y z
N MET A 1 -2.14 19.99 -69.09
CA MET A 1 -2.68 21.04 -68.20
C MET A 1 -4.08 21.39 -68.64
N HIS A 2 -5.08 20.70 -68.10
CA HIS A 2 -6.47 21.14 -68.06
C HIS A 2 -7.06 20.61 -66.75
N ALA A 3 -7.32 21.55 -65.86
CA ALA A 3 -8.37 21.54 -64.85
C ALA A 3 -8.39 20.38 -63.83
N VAL A 4 -7.55 20.55 -62.81
CA VAL A 4 -7.92 20.29 -61.41
C VAL A 4 -9.27 20.96 -61.14
N ARG A 5 -10.32 20.14 -61.04
CA ARG A 5 -11.68 20.41 -60.52
C ARG A 5 -12.48 19.16 -60.92
N THR A 6 -12.81 18.25 -59.99
CA THR A 6 -14.17 18.22 -59.45
C THR A 6 -14.27 17.03 -58.48
N LEU A 7 -14.61 17.34 -57.22
CA LEU A 7 -15.45 16.59 -56.27
C LEU A 7 -15.13 15.11 -55.96
N ILE A 8 -14.58 14.92 -54.76
CA ILE A 8 -15.16 14.11 -53.66
C ILE A 8 -16.07 12.96 -54.11
N ILE A 9 -15.54 11.73 -54.13
CA ILE A 9 -16.35 10.51 -53.99
C ILE A 9 -15.64 9.56 -53.02
N ALA A 10 -16.23 9.51 -51.82
CA ALA A 10 -16.36 8.41 -50.88
C ALA A 10 -15.37 7.22 -50.93
N ALA A 11 -14.64 7.07 -49.82
CA ALA A 11 -14.56 5.87 -49.00
C ALA A 11 -14.48 4.50 -49.71
N ALA A 12 -13.27 3.95 -49.82
CA ALA A 12 -13.01 2.52 -49.72
C ALA A 12 -11.51 2.24 -49.54
N MET A 13 -11.19 1.45 -48.51
CA MET A 13 -10.04 0.53 -48.40
C MET A 13 -8.64 1.16 -48.24
N GLY A 14 -8.19 1.20 -46.98
CA GLY A 14 -6.80 1.44 -46.62
C GLY A 14 -6.48 0.84 -45.25
N VAL A 15 -6.55 -0.48 -45.13
CA VAL A 15 -5.99 -1.23 -43.99
C VAL A 15 -4.47 -1.14 -44.10
N THR A 16 -3.83 -0.31 -43.29
CA THR A 16 -2.39 -0.41 -43.03
C THR A 16 -2.17 -0.68 -41.55
N LEU A 17 -2.04 -1.97 -41.27
CA LEU A 17 -1.53 -2.59 -40.05
C LEU A 17 -0.10 -2.09 -39.78
N ALA A 18 0.09 -1.28 -38.74
CA ALA A 18 1.42 -1.04 -38.17
C ALA A 18 1.30 -0.87 -36.65
N THR A 19 0.86 -1.93 -35.99
CA THR A 19 1.03 -2.14 -34.56
C THR A 19 2.50 -2.42 -34.27
N ALA A 20 3.26 -1.38 -33.90
CA ALA A 20 4.50 -1.56 -33.15
C ALA A 20 4.17 -1.25 -31.68
N THR A 21 3.75 -2.29 -30.96
CA THR A 21 3.57 -2.30 -29.52
C THR A 21 4.93 -2.23 -28.84
N THR A 22 5.48 -1.03 -28.64
CA THR A 22 6.56 -0.81 -27.67
C THR A 22 5.94 -0.79 -26.27
N GLY A 23 5.62 -1.98 -25.76
CA GLY A 23 5.31 -2.20 -24.36
C GLY A 23 6.60 -2.22 -23.56
N CYS A 24 7.01 -1.08 -22.99
CA CYS A 24 8.03 -1.07 -21.96
C CYS A 24 7.41 -1.60 -20.66
N SER A 25 7.62 -2.87 -20.35
CA SER A 25 7.27 -3.46 -19.06
C SER A 25 8.15 -2.86 -17.96
N VAL A 26 7.70 -1.75 -17.35
CA VAL A 26 8.29 -1.18 -16.13
C VAL A 26 7.78 -1.92 -14.88
N VAL A 27 8.15 -3.19 -14.74
CA VAL A 27 7.79 -4.03 -13.56
C VAL A 27 8.97 -4.10 -12.58
N ARG A 28 9.21 -3.00 -11.86
CA ARG A 28 10.02 -3.01 -10.62
C ARG A 28 9.53 -2.02 -9.56
N GLY A 29 8.76 -0.99 -9.95
CA GLY A 29 8.22 0.01 -9.02
C GLY A 29 6.83 -0.30 -8.47
N GLN A 30 6.05 -1.13 -9.16
CA GLN A 30 4.66 -1.41 -8.78
C GLN A 30 4.57 -2.29 -7.52
N GLU A 31 5.52 -3.20 -7.32
CA GLU A 31 5.63 -3.99 -6.09
C GLU A 31 6.01 -3.13 -4.89
N SER A 32 6.93 -2.16 -5.05
CA SER A 32 7.33 -1.26 -3.97
C SER A 32 6.26 -0.24 -3.62
N ALA A 33 5.56 0.32 -4.62
CA ALA A 33 4.44 1.22 -4.39
C ALA A 33 3.24 0.49 -3.78
N GLY A 34 2.93 -0.73 -4.26
CA GLY A 34 1.90 -1.59 -3.67
C GLY A 34 2.21 -1.93 -2.21
N ALA A 35 3.41 -2.46 -1.95
CA ALA A 35 3.85 -2.80 -0.59
C ALA A 35 3.80 -1.60 0.37
N TYR A 36 4.18 -0.40 -0.08
CA TYR A 36 4.09 0.80 0.76
C TYR A 36 2.65 1.18 1.11
N VAL A 37 1.73 1.07 0.14
CA VAL A 37 0.30 1.31 0.36
C VAL A 37 -0.28 0.26 1.30
N ASP A 38 0.07 -1.01 1.12
CA ASP A 38 -0.32 -2.11 2.00
C ASP A 38 0.19 -1.88 3.44
N ASP A 39 1.46 -1.50 3.61
CA ASP A 39 2.07 -1.23 4.92
C ASP A 39 1.43 -0.01 5.61
N SER A 40 1.07 1.01 4.84
CA SER A 40 0.36 2.19 5.36
C SER A 40 -1.06 1.86 5.81
N ALA A 41 -1.75 0.98 5.08
CA ALA A 41 -3.05 0.47 5.47
C ALA A 41 -2.96 -0.40 6.74
N ILE A 42 -1.97 -1.30 6.83
CA ILE A 42 -1.69 -2.09 8.04
C ILE A 42 -1.43 -1.16 9.23
N THR A 43 -0.56 -0.17 9.07
CA THR A 43 -0.23 0.79 10.14
C THR A 43 -1.47 1.54 10.63
N THR A 44 -2.31 1.98 9.70
CA THR A 44 -3.57 2.66 10.02
C THR A 44 -4.54 1.74 10.76
N GLU A 45 -4.69 0.48 10.34
CA GLU A 45 -5.56 -0.49 11.01
C GLU A 45 -5.05 -0.80 12.43
N VAL A 46 -3.74 -1.02 12.62
CA VAL A 46 -3.16 -1.24 13.95
C VAL A 46 -3.43 -0.04 14.86
N LYS A 47 -3.16 1.19 14.39
CA LYS A 47 -3.42 2.42 15.16
C LYS A 47 -4.91 2.57 15.50
N ALA A 48 -5.80 2.27 14.57
CA ALA A 48 -7.24 2.32 14.79
C ALA A 48 -7.67 1.31 15.87
N LYS A 49 -7.16 0.08 15.83
CA LYS A 49 -7.45 -0.93 16.87
C LYS A 49 -6.86 -0.55 18.23
N PHE A 50 -5.70 0.10 18.29
CA PHE A 50 -5.14 0.60 19.55
C PHE A 50 -6.00 1.69 20.15
N VAL A 51 -6.52 2.63 19.33
CA VAL A 51 -7.44 3.68 19.80
C VAL A 51 -8.76 3.07 20.31
N ALA A 52 -9.22 1.98 19.71
CA ALA A 52 -10.44 1.29 20.13
C ALA A 52 -10.28 0.46 21.41
N ASP A 53 -9.05 0.07 21.76
CA ASP A 53 -8.77 -0.79 22.92
C ASP A 53 -8.51 0.04 24.18
N LYS A 54 -9.28 -0.22 25.25
CA LYS A 54 -9.19 0.54 26.50
C LYS A 54 -7.94 0.24 27.32
N GLN A 55 -7.24 -0.86 27.04
CA GLN A 55 -6.04 -1.28 27.77
C GLN A 55 -4.77 -0.74 27.15
N VAL A 56 -4.83 -0.21 25.92
CA VAL A 56 -3.69 0.28 25.16
C VAL A 56 -3.73 1.79 25.03
N ASP A 57 -2.68 2.45 25.50
CA ASP A 57 -2.48 3.88 25.33
C ASP A 57 -1.88 4.16 23.94
N ALA A 58 -2.76 4.35 22.96
CA ALA A 58 -2.36 4.62 21.57
C ALA A 58 -1.46 5.87 21.41
N GLY A 59 -1.50 6.81 22.37
CA GLY A 59 -0.67 8.01 22.36
C GLY A 59 0.78 7.77 22.78
N ALA A 60 1.02 6.80 23.67
CA ALA A 60 2.35 6.43 24.16
C ALA A 60 3.08 5.41 23.27
N ILE A 61 2.38 4.82 22.28
CA ILE A 61 2.90 3.75 21.43
C ILE A 61 3.00 4.22 19.98
N ASN A 62 4.21 4.15 19.43
CA ASN A 62 4.47 4.33 18.01
C ASN A 62 4.37 2.99 17.26
N VAL A 63 3.81 3.04 16.06
CA VAL A 63 3.60 1.90 15.17
C VAL A 63 4.19 2.24 13.82
N GLN A 64 5.09 1.39 13.34
CA GLN A 64 5.66 1.46 12.00
C GLN A 64 5.54 0.09 11.33
N THR A 65 5.23 0.07 10.05
CA THR A 65 5.14 -1.16 9.27
C THR A 65 6.06 -1.09 8.06
N LEU A 66 6.80 -2.16 7.80
CA LEU A 66 7.62 -2.31 6.61
C LEU A 66 7.56 -3.76 6.11
N HIS A 67 7.10 -3.95 4.88
CA HIS A 67 6.92 -5.25 4.23
C HIS A 67 6.15 -6.27 5.09
N GLY A 68 5.10 -5.81 5.79
CA GLY A 68 4.30 -6.60 6.72
C GLY A 68 4.96 -6.90 8.08
N GLU A 69 6.15 -6.38 8.37
CA GLU A 69 6.72 -6.38 9.72
C GLU A 69 6.26 -5.12 10.48
N VAL A 70 5.55 -5.32 11.58
CA VAL A 70 5.08 -4.24 12.46
C VAL A 70 6.06 -4.07 13.61
N ALA A 71 6.66 -2.90 13.72
CA ALA A 71 7.49 -2.49 14.84
C ALA A 71 6.68 -1.63 15.82
N LEU A 72 6.58 -2.09 17.07
CA LEU A 72 5.98 -1.36 18.18
C LEU A 72 7.08 -0.76 19.04
N SER A 73 6.98 0.52 19.36
CA SER A 73 7.98 1.24 20.17
C SER A 73 7.31 2.31 21.04
N GLY A 74 7.99 2.74 22.11
CA GLY A 74 7.43 3.68 23.09
C GLY A 74 7.23 3.04 24.44
N PHE A 75 6.18 3.44 25.16
CA PHE A 75 5.97 3.06 26.55
C PHE A 75 4.63 2.38 26.76
N ALA A 76 4.64 1.29 27.53
CA ALA A 76 3.45 0.64 28.07
C ALA A 76 3.41 0.85 29.60
N LYS A 77 2.23 1.05 30.16
CA LYS A 77 1.98 1.21 31.61
C LYS A 77 2.05 -0.12 32.36
N SER A 78 2.04 -1.25 31.65
CA SER A 78 2.13 -2.58 32.26
C SER A 78 2.61 -3.63 31.27
N ALA A 79 3.07 -4.77 31.79
CA ALA A 79 3.36 -5.95 30.96
C ALA A 79 2.11 -6.47 30.23
N ALA A 80 0.93 -6.31 30.83
CA ALA A 80 -0.34 -6.68 30.22
C ALA A 80 -0.67 -5.80 29.01
N GLU A 81 -0.48 -4.48 29.12
CA GLU A 81 -0.64 -3.56 27.98
C GLU A 81 0.36 -3.86 26.86
N ARG A 82 1.62 -4.15 27.22
CA ARG A 82 2.65 -4.54 26.25
C ARG A 82 2.26 -5.80 25.48
N ALA A 83 1.73 -6.82 26.17
CA ALA A 83 1.24 -8.04 25.54
C ALA A 83 0.01 -7.77 24.68
N ARG A 84 -0.94 -6.98 25.19
CA ARG A 84 -2.18 -6.63 24.50
C ARG A 84 -1.93 -5.88 23.19
N ALA A 85 -1.01 -4.91 23.21
CA ALA A 85 -0.61 -4.17 22.00
C ALA A 85 -0.02 -5.11 20.93
N GLU A 86 0.76 -6.11 21.35
CA GLU A 86 1.30 -7.12 20.45
C GLU A 86 0.22 -8.01 19.85
N GLU A 87 -0.71 -8.50 20.67
CA GLU A 87 -1.83 -9.33 20.23
C GLU A 87 -2.69 -8.60 19.20
N ILE A 88 -3.03 -7.34 19.47
CA ILE A 88 -3.82 -6.52 18.55
C ILE A 88 -3.07 -6.32 17.23
N ALA A 89 -1.77 -6.02 17.28
CA ALA A 89 -0.96 -5.87 16.08
C ALA A 89 -0.90 -7.17 15.25
N ARG A 90 -0.72 -8.33 15.89
CA ARG A 90 -0.72 -9.64 15.21
C ARG A 90 -2.07 -9.98 14.57
N ALA A 91 -3.17 -9.47 15.10
CA ALA A 91 -4.51 -9.72 14.60
C ALA A 91 -4.90 -8.86 13.38
N VAL A 92 -4.04 -7.94 12.94
CA VAL A 92 -4.26 -7.15 11.71
C VAL A 92 -3.92 -7.97 10.47
N LYS A 93 -4.80 -7.93 9.47
CA LYS A 93 -4.59 -8.68 8.23
C LYS A 93 -3.36 -8.13 7.49
N GLY A 94 -2.50 -9.03 7.00
CA GLY A 94 -1.27 -8.65 6.28
C GLY A 94 -0.05 -8.51 7.17
N VAL A 95 -0.21 -8.55 8.50
CA VAL A 95 0.92 -8.61 9.43
C VAL A 95 1.57 -9.99 9.35
N ARG A 96 2.88 -9.99 9.10
CA ARG A 96 3.72 -11.19 9.03
C ARG A 96 4.47 -11.41 10.34
N THR A 97 5.04 -10.33 10.87
CA THR A 97 5.87 -10.35 12.08
C THR A 97 5.56 -9.13 12.92
N VAL A 98 5.63 -9.28 14.24
CA VAL A 98 5.54 -8.16 15.18
C VAL A 98 6.81 -8.10 16.03
N ARG A 99 7.47 -6.95 16.01
CA ARG A 99 8.64 -6.61 16.82
C ARG A 99 8.19 -5.69 17.95
N ASN A 100 8.08 -6.24 19.15
CA ASN A 100 7.60 -5.53 20.33
C ASN A 100 8.75 -4.99 21.19
N ASN A 101 9.12 -3.74 20.94
CA ASN A 101 10.15 -3.01 21.67
C ASN A 101 9.55 -2.02 22.68
N LEU A 102 8.35 -2.29 23.20
CA LEU A 102 7.73 -1.45 24.22
C LEU A 102 8.47 -1.58 25.56
N VAL A 103 8.79 -0.44 26.16
CA VAL A 103 9.37 -0.37 27.49
C VAL A 103 8.23 -0.24 28.51
N VAL A 104 8.23 -1.14 29.50
CA VAL A 104 7.28 -1.06 30.62
C VAL A 104 7.83 -0.12 31.68
N ARG A 105 7.03 0.83 32.15
CA ARG A 105 7.38 1.78 33.21
C ARG A 105 6.22 2.08 34.15
#